data_AF-A0A7K8NZE2-F1
#
_entry.id   AF-A0A7K8NZE2-F1
#
_cell.length_a   1.000
_cell.length_b   1.000
_cell.length_c   1.000
_cell.angle_alpha   90.00
_cell.angle_beta   90.00
_cell.angle_gamma   90.00
#
_symmetry.space_group_name_H-M   'P 1'
#
loop_
_entity.id
_entity.type
_entity.pdbx_description
1 polymer ?
#
loop_
_entity_poly.entity_id
_entity_poly.type
_entity_poly.pdbx_seq_one_letter_code
_entity_poly.pdbx_strand_id
1 'polypeptide(L)' 'MVEGIYKYNSDRKRFTQIPAKTMSMSVDAFTIQGHLWQPKKPGTPKKPGTPK' A
#
# COMPACT_ATOMS: atom_id res chain seq x y z
N MET A 1 -0.42 -4.14 2.45
CA MET A 1 0.86 -3.54 2.02
C MET A 1 0.77 -2.96 0.63
N VAL A 2 0.58 -3.76 -0.42
CA VAL A 2 0.35 -3.27 -1.80
C VAL A 2 -1.12 -2.89 -1.97
N GLU A 3 -1.38 -1.75 -2.61
CA GLU A 3 -2.73 -1.20 -2.80
C GLU A 3 -3.21 -1.37 -4.26
N GLY A 4 -2.37 -1.00 -5.22
CA GLY A 4 -2.64 -1.13 -6.64
C GLY A 4 -1.39 -1.51 -7.43
N ILE A 5 -1.59 -2.26 -8.52
CA ILE A 5 -0.55 -2.70 -9.44
C ILE A 5 -0.81 -2.14 -10.84
N TYR A 6 0.27 -1.87 -11.56
CA TYR A 6 0.26 -1.14 -12.83
C TYR A 6 1.18 -1.79 -13.84
N LYS A 7 0.81 -1.67 -15.12
CA LYS A 7 1.65 -1.99 -16.27
C LYS A 7 2.05 -0.70 -16.97
N TYR A 8 3.30 -0.62 -17.39
CA TYR A 8 3.81 0.47 -18.20
C TYR A 8 3.50 0.20 -19.68
N ASN A 9 2.86 1.15 -20.34
CA ASN A 9 2.70 1.13 -21.78
C ASN A 9 3.79 2.02 -22.39
N SER A 10 4.72 1.42 -23.13
CA SER A 10 5.85 2.12 -23.78
C SER A 10 5.40 3.12 -24.83
N ASP A 11 4.41 2.77 -25.64
CA ASP A 11 3.94 3.58 -26.77
C ASP A 11 3.33 4.90 -26.28
N ARG A 12 2.54 4.81 -25.20
CA ARG A 12 1.84 5.93 -24.60
C ARG A 12 2.59 6.55 -23.42
N LYS A 13 3.75 5.98 -23.07
CA LYS A 13 4.60 6.38 -21.93
C LYS A 13 3.80 6.61 -20.64
N ARG A 14 2.88 5.70 -20.33
CA ARG A 14 1.95 5.85 -19.21
C ARG A 14 1.71 4.53 -18.48
N PHE A 15 1.37 4.65 -17.21
CA PHE A 15 0.92 3.51 -16.42
C PHE A 15 -0.57 3.27 -16.62
N THR A 16 -0.95 2.00 -16.71
CA THR A 16 -2.35 1.55 -16.73
C THR A 16 -2.55 0.61 -15.55
N GLN A 17 -3.62 0.84 -14.78
CA GLN A 17 -3.92 -0.01 -13.63
C GLN A 17 -4.36 -1.40 -14.09
N ILE A 18 -3.83 -2.43 -13.45
CA ILE A 18 -4.27 -3.81 -13.66
C ILE A 18 -5.39 -4.07 -12.63
N PRO A 19 -6.58 -4.55 -13.05
CA PRO A 19 -7.69 -4.82 -12.12
C PRO A 19 -7.42 -5.93 -11.10
N ALA A 20 -6.47 -6.82 -11.39
CA ALA A 20 -6.02 -7.86 -10.48
C ALA A 20 -5.19 -7.29 -9.33
N LYS A 21 -5.14 -8.02 -8.20
CA LYS A 21 -4.28 -7.69 -7.05
C LYS A 21 -3.09 -8.65 -6.91
N THR A 22 -3.02 -9.65 -7.77
CA THR A 22 -1.98 -10.69 -7.74
C THR A 22 -0.74 -10.18 -8.47
N MET A 23 0.41 -10.25 -7.80
CA MET A 23 1.70 -9.89 -8.37
C MET A 23 2.11 -10.92 -9.42
N SER A 24 2.53 -10.47 -10.59
CA SER A 24 3.00 -11.34 -11.68
C SER A 24 4.18 -10.69 -12.40
N MET A 25 4.89 -11.46 -13.23
CA MET A 25 6.00 -10.94 -14.06
C MET A 25 5.57 -9.84 -15.04
N SER A 26 4.27 -9.64 -15.25
CA SER A 26 3.74 -8.60 -16.14
C SER A 26 3.51 -7.24 -15.47
N VAL A 27 3.78 -7.14 -14.17
CA VAL A 27 3.60 -5.91 -13.38
C VAL A 27 4.89 -5.09 -13.39
N ASP A 28 4.80 -3.83 -13.80
CA ASP A 28 5.95 -2.92 -13.88
C ASP A 28 6.03 -1.96 -12.70
N ALA A 29 4.91 -1.64 -12.07
CA ALA A 29 4.85 -0.73 -10.92
C ALA A 29 3.75 -1.13 -9.95
N PHE A 30 3.91 -0.71 -8.69
CA PHE A 30 2.90 -0.90 -7.66
C PHE A 30 2.89 0.29 -6.70
N THR A 31 1.78 0.44 -5.99
CA THR A 31 1.58 1.44 -4.93
C THR A 31 1.44 0.73 -3.59
N ILE A 32 1.88 1.38 -2.53
CA ILE A 32 1.75 0.86 -1.17
C ILE A 32 0.73 1.68 -0.39
N GLN A 33 0.10 1.04 0.60
CA GLN A 33 -0.90 1.66 1.44
C GLN A 33 -0.34 2.89 2.17
N GLY A 34 -1.06 4.02 2.09
CA GLY A 34 -0.60 5.31 2.62
C GLY A 34 -0.22 5.30 4.10
N HIS A 35 -0.86 4.46 4.94
CA HIS A 35 -0.54 4.36 6.36
C HIS A 35 0.84 3.76 6.66
N LEU A 36 1.51 3.18 5.66
CA LEU A 36 2.89 2.71 5.79
C LEU A 36 3.91 3.84 5.67
N TRP A 37 3.53 4.94 5.00
CA TRP A 37 4.33 6.17 4.92
C TRP A 37 4.08 7.09 6.10
N GLN A 38 2.84 7.12 6.58
CA GLN A 38 2.47 7.93 7.74
C GLN A 38 3.11 7.30 8.99
N PRO A 39 3.91 8.03 9.78
CA PRO A 39 4.38 7.54 11.06
C PRO A 39 3.17 7.41 12.00
N LYS A 40 2.50 6.26 11.98
CA LYS A 40 1.63 5.87 13.07
C LYS A 40 2.54 5.67 14.26
N LYS A 41 2.62 6.66 15.14
CA LYS A 41 3.00 6.42 16.53
C LYS A 41 2.17 5.21 16.96
N PRO A 42 2.77 4.06 17.32
CA PRO A 42 2.02 2.99 17.94
C PRO A 42 1.28 3.65 19.10
N GLY A 43 -0.06 3.66 19.06
CA GLY A 43 -0.83 4.14 20.19
C GLY A 43 -0.33 3.32 21.37
N THR A 44 0.34 3.97 22.32
CA THR A 44 0.79 3.30 23.53
C THR A 44 -0.44 2.59 24.10
N PRO A 45 -0.36 1.27 24.40
CA PRO A 45 -1.49 0.58 24.97
C PRO A 45 -1.92 1.36 26.22
N LYS A 46 -3.14 1.92 26.20
CA LYS A 46 -3.69 2.61 27.37
C LYS A 46 -3.72 1.57 28.48
N LYS A 47 -2.85 1.76 29.48
CA LYS A 47 -2.85 0.99 30.72
C LYS A 47 -4.29 1.00 31.25
N PRO A 48 -4.95 -0.15 31.44
CA PRO A 48 -6.23 -0.17 32.12
C PRO A 48 -6.01 0.40 33.52
N GLY A 49 -6.67 1.52 33.81
CA GLY A 49 -6.56 2.18 35.11
C GLY A 49 -6.99 1.21 36.20
N THR A 50 -6.12 1.02 37.18
CA THR A 50 -6.43 0.26 38.40
C THR A 50 -7.55 0.99 39.15
N PRO A 51 -8.66 0.32 39.49
CA PRO A 51 -9.67 0.90 40.38
C PRO A 51 -9.08 1.05 41.80
N LYS A 52 -9.43 2.16 42.45
CA LYS A 52 -9.05 2.52 43.82
C LYS A 52 -10.01 1.90 44.83
#